data_AF-A0A7M3ZRV5-F1
#
_entry.id   AF-A0A7M3ZRV5-F1
#
_cell.length_a   1.000
_cell.length_b   1.000
_cell.length_c   1.000
_cell.angle_alpha   90.00
_cell.angle_beta   90.00
_cell.angle_gamma   90.00
#
_symmetry.space_group_name_H-M   'P 1'
#
loop_
_entity.id
_entity.type
_entity.pdbx_description
1 polymer ?
#
loop_
_entity_poly.entity_id
_entity_poly.type
_entity_poly.pdbx_seq_one_letter_code
_entity_poly.pdbx_strand_id
1 'polypeptide(L)'
;MRDLLMAYLGLKDVVRQGWVNAGVPNPESVAAHSWGMAVLALKLCPDNLNLEHVLKLCLVHDLPEVIVGDLTPHDDRTTKAEDERKAMEQLAPEWLGLFDEYEAQSTPEAVFVRSLDKLDMALQARVYMERTDIDLASFIESARKTLGDHELLR
;
A
#
# COMPACT_ATOMS: atom_id res chain seq x y z
N MET A 1 0.05 9.59 23.46
CA MET A 1 -1.25 9.58 22.74
C MET A 1 -1.28 10.62 21.63
N ARG A 2 -1.30 11.94 21.89
CA ARG A 2 -1.33 12.95 20.81
C ARG A 2 -0.19 12.81 19.81
N ASP A 3 1.05 12.76 20.30
CA ASP A 3 2.23 12.75 19.41
C ASP A 3 2.30 11.46 18.58
N LEU A 4 1.79 10.35 19.14
CA LEU A 4 1.64 9.07 18.44
C LEU A 4 0.62 9.15 17.30
N LEU A 5 -0.56 9.71 17.58
CA LEU A 5 -1.58 9.93 16.56
C LEU A 5 -1.06 10.88 15.45
N MET A 6 -0.28 11.90 15.81
CA MET A 6 0.37 12.77 14.83
C MET A 6 1.40 12.01 13.99
N ALA A 7 2.16 11.09 14.58
CA ALA A 7 3.08 10.24 13.83
C ALA A 7 2.35 9.39 12.79
N TYR A 8 1.19 8.79 13.12
CA TYR A 8 0.40 8.03 12.14
C TYR A 8 -0.07 8.90 10.96
N LEU A 9 -0.45 10.15 11.25
CA LEU A 9 -0.85 11.11 10.23
C LEU A 9 0.33 11.54 9.33
N GLY A 10 1.57 11.24 9.70
CA GLY A 10 2.78 11.51 8.91
C GLY A 10 2.78 10.82 7.55
N LEU A 11 2.02 9.72 7.35
CA LEU A 11 1.84 9.09 6.03
C LEU A 11 1.26 10.05 4.98
N LYS A 12 0.62 11.15 5.39
CA LYS A 12 0.14 12.19 4.47
C LYS A 12 1.28 12.91 3.75
N ASP A 13 2.45 12.95 4.37
CA ASP A 13 3.65 13.63 3.87
C ASP A 13 4.65 12.67 3.22
N VAL A 14 4.47 11.35 3.40
CA VAL A 14 5.26 10.33 2.69
C VAL A 14 4.71 10.17 1.28
N VAL A 15 5.44 10.63 0.27
CA VAL A 15 5.08 10.47 -1.14
C VAL A 15 5.43 9.07 -1.64
N ARG A 16 4.58 8.50 -2.52
CA ARG A 16 4.85 7.21 -3.15
C ARG A 16 6.05 7.31 -4.09
N GLN A 17 7.19 6.77 -3.66
CA GLN A 17 8.50 6.93 -4.27
C GLN A 17 8.56 6.31 -5.67
N GLY A 18 7.77 5.27 -5.94
CA GLY A 18 7.62 4.70 -7.29
C GLY A 18 7.20 5.75 -8.33
N TRP A 19 6.24 6.61 -8.00
CA TRP A 19 5.77 7.69 -8.87
C TRP A 19 6.78 8.82 -8.99
N VAL A 20 7.47 9.16 -7.89
CA VAL A 20 8.58 10.15 -7.89
C VAL A 20 9.67 9.70 -8.86
N ASN A 21 10.09 8.44 -8.78
CA ASN A 21 11.12 7.86 -9.65
C ASN A 21 10.68 7.85 -11.13
N ALA A 22 9.39 7.68 -11.39
CA ALA A 22 8.83 7.74 -12.74
C ALA A 22 8.61 9.18 -13.27
N GLY A 23 8.88 10.21 -12.45
CA GLY A 23 8.75 11.61 -12.84
C GLY A 23 7.33 12.16 -12.80
N VAL A 24 6.40 11.48 -12.11
CA VAL A 24 5.01 11.95 -11.98
C VAL A 24 4.97 13.27 -11.17
N PRO A 25 4.36 14.34 -11.68
CA PRO A 25 4.23 15.59 -10.94
C PRO A 25 3.16 15.47 -9.85
N ASN A 26 3.49 15.93 -8.64
CA ASN A 26 2.60 15.90 -7.47
C ASN A 26 1.99 14.50 -7.21
N PRO A 27 2.84 13.48 -6.99
CA PRO A 27 2.36 12.13 -6.75
C PRO A 27 1.54 12.05 -5.46
N GLU A 28 0.70 11.02 -5.37
CA GLU A 28 -0.06 10.71 -4.17
C GLU A 28 0.87 10.40 -2.99
N SER A 29 0.33 10.55 -1.78
CA SER A 29 0.99 10.07 -0.56
C SER A 29 0.62 8.62 -0.26
N VAL A 30 1.39 7.97 0.59
CA VAL A 30 1.10 6.62 1.10
C VAL A 30 -0.26 6.59 1.81
N ALA A 31 -0.63 7.66 2.54
CA ALA A 31 -1.96 7.77 3.11
C ALA A 31 -3.08 7.79 2.06
N ALA A 32 -2.86 8.42 0.89
CA ALA A 32 -3.82 8.45 -0.19
C ALA A 32 -3.96 7.07 -0.86
N HIS A 33 -2.86 6.34 -1.02
CA HIS A 33 -2.84 4.95 -1.44
C HIS A 33 -3.65 4.05 -0.48
N SER A 34 -3.41 4.13 0.84
CA SER A 34 -4.17 3.37 1.83
C SER A 34 -5.66 3.71 1.82
N TRP A 35 -6.02 4.98 1.59
CA TRP A 35 -7.42 5.39 1.39
C TRP A 35 -8.02 4.78 0.13
N GLY A 36 -7.29 4.78 -0.99
CA GLY A 36 -7.70 4.16 -2.26
C GLY A 36 -7.99 2.68 -2.09
N MET A 37 -7.08 1.94 -1.44
CA MET A 37 -7.27 0.53 -1.08
C MET A 37 -8.53 0.32 -0.22
N ALA A 38 -8.78 1.16 0.79
CA ALA A 38 -9.97 1.05 1.63
C ALA A 38 -11.26 1.28 0.82
N VAL A 39 -11.27 2.23 -0.12
CA VAL A 39 -12.40 2.44 -1.04
C VAL A 39 -12.63 1.22 -1.93
N LEU A 40 -11.56 0.63 -2.46
CA LEU A 40 -11.64 -0.61 -3.25
C LEU A 40 -12.15 -1.78 -2.40
N ALA A 41 -11.69 -1.92 -1.15
CA ALA A 41 -12.18 -2.94 -0.21
C ALA A 41 -13.69 -2.82 0.02
N LEU A 42 -14.21 -1.61 0.24
CA LEU A 42 -15.66 -1.37 0.41
C LEU A 42 -16.50 -1.79 -0.80
N LYS A 43 -15.89 -1.91 -1.98
CA LYS A 43 -16.58 -2.30 -3.23
C LYS A 43 -16.34 -3.74 -3.65
N LEU A 44 -15.17 -4.28 -3.36
CA LEU A 44 -14.70 -5.54 -3.93
C LEU A 44 -14.54 -6.65 -2.89
N CYS A 45 -14.66 -6.35 -1.58
CA CYS A 45 -14.53 -7.38 -0.55
C CYS A 45 -15.58 -8.49 -0.76
N PRO A 46 -15.15 -9.75 -0.92
CA PRO A 46 -16.07 -10.88 -1.01
C PRO A 46 -16.87 -11.07 0.28
N ASP A 47 -18.11 -11.56 0.15
CA ASP A 47 -19.02 -11.80 1.29
C ASP A 47 -18.48 -12.81 2.31
N ASN A 48 -17.54 -13.66 1.89
CA ASN A 48 -16.92 -14.67 2.75
C ASN A 48 -15.68 -14.17 3.50
N LEU A 49 -15.28 -12.91 3.33
CA LEU A 49 -14.18 -12.27 4.06
C LEU A 49 -14.71 -11.24 5.05
N ASN A 50 -13.97 -11.04 6.15
CA ASN A 50 -14.33 -10.00 7.11
C ASN A 50 -13.89 -8.61 6.62
N LEU A 51 -14.83 -7.81 6.11
CA LEU A 51 -14.57 -6.45 5.64
C LEU A 51 -13.91 -5.54 6.70
N GLU A 52 -14.31 -5.64 7.98
CA GLU A 52 -13.69 -4.83 9.04
C GLU A 52 -12.20 -5.16 9.17
N HIS A 53 -11.85 -6.45 9.09
CA HIS A 53 -10.47 -6.91 9.16
C HIS A 53 -9.67 -6.47 7.92
N VAL A 54 -10.24 -6.62 6.72
CA VAL A 54 -9.65 -6.12 5.46
C VAL A 54 -9.36 -4.62 5.56
N LEU A 55 -10.31 -3.81 6.03
CA LEU A 55 -10.12 -2.37 6.18
C LEU A 55 -9.02 -2.03 7.19
N LYS A 56 -8.92 -2.77 8.31
CA LYS A 56 -7.82 -2.59 9.27
C LYS A 56 -6.46 -2.88 8.63
N LEU A 57 -6.34 -3.97 7.86
CA LEU A 57 -5.11 -4.30 7.15
C LEU A 57 -4.74 -3.22 6.13
N CYS A 58 -5.68 -2.74 5.30
CA CYS A 58 -5.43 -1.64 4.35
C CYS A 58 -4.85 -0.40 5.04
N LEU A 59 -5.36 -0.04 6.23
CA LEU A 59 -4.93 1.14 6.97
C LEU A 59 -3.60 0.97 7.71
N VAL A 60 -3.19 -0.26 8.02
CA VAL A 60 -2.02 -0.55 8.85
C VAL A 60 -0.79 -0.96 8.04
N HIS A 61 -0.97 -1.61 6.89
CA HIS A 61 0.13 -2.33 6.23
C HIS A 61 1.38 -1.48 5.93
N ASP A 62 1.21 -0.25 5.43
CA ASP A 62 2.30 0.67 5.12
C ASP A 62 2.56 1.71 6.24
N LEU A 63 1.95 1.56 7.42
CA LEU A 63 2.23 2.46 8.56
C LEU A 63 3.71 2.59 8.96
N PRO A 64 4.58 1.56 8.88
CA PRO A 64 6.00 1.77 9.20
C PRO A 64 6.71 2.75 8.26
N GLU A 65 6.17 3.02 7.06
CA GLU A 65 6.78 3.93 6.08
C GLU A 65 6.86 5.38 6.57
N VAL A 66 6.11 5.76 7.63
CA VAL A 66 6.32 7.02 8.35
C VAL A 66 7.78 7.17 8.82
N ILE A 67 8.41 6.05 9.20
CA ILE A 67 9.77 6.03 9.75
C ILE A 67 10.77 5.60 8.67
N VAL A 68 10.46 4.55 7.89
CA VAL A 68 11.41 3.95 6.95
C VAL A 68 11.35 4.56 5.54
N GLY A 69 10.28 5.27 5.21
CA GLY A 69 9.97 5.74 3.85
C GLY A 69 9.40 4.66 2.94
N ASP A 70 8.80 5.07 1.82
CA ASP A 70 8.32 4.15 0.77
C ASP A 70 9.51 3.63 -0.05
N LEU A 71 10.06 2.47 0.34
CA LEU A 71 11.18 1.84 -0.34
C LEU A 71 10.73 1.10 -1.61
N THR A 72 11.32 1.49 -2.75
CA THR A 72 11.02 0.91 -4.07
C THR A 72 11.93 -0.29 -4.39
N PRO A 73 11.64 -1.07 -5.46
CA PRO A 73 12.52 -2.13 -5.92
C PRO A 73 13.94 -1.68 -6.34
N HIS A 74 14.18 -0.37 -6.51
CA HIS A 74 15.49 0.18 -6.87
C HIS A 74 16.34 0.56 -5.65
N ASP A 75 15.74 0.57 -4.46
CA ASP A 75 16.41 0.91 -3.20
C ASP A 75 17.03 -0.33 -2.53
N ASP A 76 17.96 -0.12 -1.60
CA ASP A 76 18.46 -1.21 -0.76
C ASP A 76 17.36 -1.68 0.19
N ARG A 77 16.96 -2.93 0.04
CA ARG A 77 15.89 -3.56 0.82
C ARG A 77 16.40 -4.73 1.67
N THR A 78 17.73 -4.84 1.85
CA THR A 78 18.37 -5.95 2.57
C THR A 78 17.83 -6.09 4.00
N THR A 79 17.57 -4.97 4.68
CA THR A 79 17.04 -4.92 6.05
C THR A 79 15.58 -4.50 6.12
N LYS A 80 14.89 -4.31 4.97
CA LYS A 80 13.54 -3.71 4.89
C LYS A 80 12.57 -4.33 5.90
N ALA A 81 12.41 -5.66 5.86
CA ALA A 81 11.46 -6.35 6.74
C ALA A 81 11.79 -6.20 8.23
N GLU A 82 13.08 -6.18 8.59
CA GLU A 82 13.51 -5.99 9.98
C GLU A 82 13.28 -4.54 10.44
N ASP A 83 13.58 -3.57 9.57
CA ASP A 83 13.43 -2.14 9.86
C ASP A 83 11.95 -1.73 9.96
N GLU A 84 11.10 -2.22 9.05
CA GLU A 84 9.65 -1.99 9.10
C GLU A 84 9.02 -2.60 10.34
N ARG A 85 9.42 -3.83 10.69
CA ARG A 85 8.92 -4.49 11.90
C ARG A 85 9.35 -3.74 13.17
N LYS A 86 10.61 -3.28 13.25
CA LYS A 86 11.10 -2.43 14.34
C LYS A 86 10.38 -1.08 14.40
N ALA A 87 10.09 -0.47 13.25
CA ALA A 87 9.30 0.75 13.17
C ALA A 87 7.89 0.52 13.74
N MET A 88 7.24 -0.58 13.38
CA MET A 88 5.93 -0.95 13.93
C MET A 88 5.95 -1.23 15.44
N GLU A 89 6.98 -1.91 15.95
CA GLU A 89 7.14 -2.14 17.40
C GLU A 89 7.22 -0.82 18.19
N GLN A 90 7.84 0.21 17.61
CA GLN A 90 7.95 1.53 18.23
C GLN A 90 6.69 2.39 18.03
N LEU A 91 6.09 2.32 16.85
CA LEU A 91 5.05 3.22 16.39
C LEU A 91 3.64 2.74 16.79
N ALA A 92 3.33 1.47 16.59
CA ALA A 92 1.99 0.92 16.80
C ALA A 92 2.05 -0.54 17.26
N PRO A 93 2.61 -0.82 18.47
CA PRO A 93 2.71 -2.19 19.00
C PRO A 93 1.33 -2.88 19.11
N GLU A 94 0.25 -2.13 19.27
CA GLU A 94 -1.12 -2.65 19.26
C GLU A 94 -1.57 -3.24 17.90
N TRP A 95 -0.91 -2.85 16.81
CA TRP A 95 -1.23 -3.29 15.45
C TRP A 95 -0.13 -4.17 14.84
N LEU A 96 0.90 -4.51 15.62
CA LEU A 96 1.99 -5.38 15.17
C LEU A 96 1.47 -6.73 14.66
N GLY A 97 0.42 -7.27 15.29
CA GLY A 97 -0.21 -8.51 14.83
C GLY A 97 -0.86 -8.39 13.45
N LEU A 98 -1.50 -7.26 13.13
CA LEU A 98 -2.08 -7.00 11.80
C LEU A 98 -0.98 -6.81 10.76
N PHE A 99 0.10 -6.13 11.11
CA PHE A 99 1.25 -5.96 10.24
C PHE A 99 1.94 -7.29 9.95
N ASP A 100 2.26 -8.08 10.97
CA ASP A 100 2.87 -9.40 10.83
C ASP A 100 1.95 -10.35 10.01
N GLU A 101 0.62 -10.25 10.16
CA GLU A 101 -0.36 -10.99 9.35
C GLU A 101 -0.30 -10.61 7.87
N TYR A 102 -0.26 -9.31 7.57
CA TYR A 102 -0.12 -8.81 6.20
C TYR A 102 1.23 -9.24 5.59
N GLU A 103 2.33 -9.08 6.32
CA GLU A 103 3.65 -9.47 5.81
C GLU A 103 3.74 -10.97 5.54
N ALA A 104 3.23 -11.79 6.45
CA ALA A 104 3.22 -13.24 6.31
C ALA A 104 2.18 -13.76 5.31
N GLN A 105 1.20 -12.93 4.92
CA GLN A 105 0.07 -13.32 4.06
C GLN A 105 -0.65 -14.57 4.59
N SER A 106 -0.84 -14.62 5.91
CA SER A 106 -1.26 -15.84 6.61
C SER A 106 -2.78 -16.06 6.62
N THR A 107 -3.57 -15.05 6.23
CA THR A 107 -5.03 -15.09 6.19
C THR A 107 -5.57 -14.80 4.78
N PRO A 108 -6.78 -15.29 4.44
CA PRO A 108 -7.47 -14.90 3.20
C PRO A 108 -7.64 -13.38 3.05
N GLU A 109 -7.90 -12.67 4.15
CA GLU A 109 -7.99 -11.22 4.19
C GLU A 109 -6.66 -10.56 3.83
N ALA A 110 -5.54 -11.00 4.40
CA ALA A 110 -4.21 -10.47 4.06
C ALA A 110 -3.84 -10.70 2.59
N VAL A 111 -4.17 -11.88 2.04
CA VAL A 111 -3.99 -12.20 0.62
C VAL A 111 -4.84 -11.30 -0.27
N PHE A 112 -6.09 -11.04 0.13
CA PHE A 112 -6.97 -10.13 -0.58
C PHE A 112 -6.45 -8.69 -0.54
N VAL A 113 -5.97 -8.22 0.61
CA VAL A 113 -5.41 -6.86 0.76
C VAL A 113 -4.16 -6.66 -0.11
N ARG A 114 -3.30 -7.68 -0.26
CA ARG A 114 -2.17 -7.62 -1.21
C ARG A 114 -2.62 -7.46 -2.66
N SER A 115 -3.76 -8.06 -3.00
CA SER A 115 -4.38 -7.87 -4.31
C SER A 115 -4.90 -6.44 -4.47
N LEU A 116 -5.50 -5.87 -3.42
CA LEU A 116 -5.94 -4.47 -3.41
C LEU A 116 -4.78 -3.48 -3.53
N ASP A 117 -3.65 -3.71 -2.86
CA ASP A 117 -2.43 -2.88 -2.98
C ASP A 117 -2.00 -2.78 -4.46
N LYS A 118 -1.90 -3.93 -5.14
CA LYS A 118 -1.52 -3.96 -6.56
C LYS A 118 -2.59 -3.37 -7.48
N LEU A 119 -3.87 -3.57 -7.16
CA LEU A 119 -4.96 -3.02 -7.96
C LEU A 119 -5.01 -1.50 -7.86
N ASP A 120 -4.89 -0.94 -6.66
CA ASP A 120 -4.86 0.50 -6.43
C ASP A 120 -3.71 1.15 -7.21
N MET A 121 -2.49 0.62 -7.06
CA MET A 121 -1.32 1.09 -7.80
C MET A 121 -1.53 1.05 -9.33
N ALA A 122 -2.11 -0.04 -9.86
CA ALA A 122 -2.35 -0.17 -11.30
C ALA A 122 -3.41 0.81 -11.81
N LEU A 123 -4.49 1.01 -11.06
CA LEU A 123 -5.52 1.98 -11.41
C LEU A 123 -4.97 3.41 -11.35
N GLN A 124 -4.15 3.72 -10.33
CA GLN A 124 -3.51 5.01 -10.19
C GLN A 124 -2.50 5.28 -11.33
N ALA A 125 -1.76 4.26 -11.79
CA ALA A 125 -0.94 4.37 -13.01
C ALA A 125 -1.78 4.82 -14.22
N ARG A 126 -2.97 4.22 -14.44
CA ARG A 126 -3.87 4.62 -15.54
C ARG A 126 -4.34 6.07 -15.37
N VAL A 127 -4.74 6.46 -14.16
CA VAL A 127 -5.16 7.84 -13.86
C VAL A 127 -4.04 8.84 -14.19
N TYR A 128 -2.79 8.51 -13.89
CA TYR A 128 -1.66 9.37 -14.23
C TYR A 128 -1.35 9.38 -15.73
N MET A 129 -1.43 8.23 -16.42
CA MET A 129 -1.27 8.15 -17.88
C MET A 129 -2.36 8.92 -18.65
N GLU A 130 -3.56 9.09 -18.08
CA GLU A 130 -4.61 9.93 -18.68
C GLU A 130 -4.35 11.44 -18.50
N ARG A 131 -3.54 11.81 -17.51
CA ARG A 131 -3.27 13.20 -17.13
C ARG A 131 -1.90 13.71 -17.56
N THR A 132 -1.02 12.80 -17.99
CA THR A 132 0.39 13.08 -18.29
C THR A 132 0.84 12.21 -19.47
N ASP A 133 1.91 12.60 -20.16
CA ASP A 133 2.51 11.80 -21.24
C ASP A 133 3.52 10.76 -20.71
N ILE A 134 3.50 10.44 -19.41
CA ILE A 134 4.44 9.51 -18.78
C ILE A 134 3.94 8.09 -19.00
N ASP A 135 4.80 7.22 -19.55
CA ASP A 135 4.51 5.79 -19.68
C ASP A 135 4.70 5.07 -18.34
N LEU A 136 3.59 4.61 -17.75
CA LEU A 136 3.54 3.85 -16.51
C LEU A 136 3.08 2.41 -16.72
N ALA A 137 3.12 1.89 -17.95
CA ALA A 137 2.65 0.54 -18.28
C ALA A 137 3.38 -0.55 -17.48
N SER A 138 4.64 -0.31 -17.09
CA SER A 138 5.43 -1.22 -16.26
C SER A 138 4.79 -1.48 -14.88
N PHE A 139 4.11 -0.49 -14.29
CA PHE A 139 3.39 -0.65 -13.03
C PHE A 139 2.17 -1.56 -13.20
N ILE A 140 1.41 -1.38 -14.28
CA ILE A 140 0.26 -2.22 -14.62
C ILE A 140 0.72 -3.66 -14.88
N GLU A 141 1.80 -3.84 -15.64
CA GLU A 141 2.38 -5.17 -15.90
C GLU A 141 2.87 -5.83 -14.61
N SER A 142 3.47 -5.06 -13.69
CA SER A 142 3.87 -5.58 -12.38
C SER A 142 2.68 -6.07 -11.56
N ALA A 143 1.54 -5.37 -11.63
CA ALA A 143 0.31 -5.76 -10.94
C ALA A 143 -0.31 -7.03 -11.54
N ARG A 144 -0.24 -7.22 -12.87
CA ARG A 144 -0.70 -8.45 -13.54
C ARG A 144 -0.02 -9.71 -13.02
N LYS A 145 1.24 -9.62 -12.58
CA LYS A 145 1.94 -10.77 -11.99
C LYS A 145 1.28 -11.28 -10.70
N THR A 146 0.57 -10.42 -9.99
CA THR A 146 -0.18 -10.77 -8.77
C THR A 146 -1.65 -11.04 -9.07
N LEU A 147 -2.27 -10.22 -9.93
CA LEU A 147 -3.72 -10.25 -10.17
C LEU A 147 -4.15 -11.14 -11.35
N GLY A 148 -3.20 -11.59 -12.18
CA GLY A 148 -3.49 -12.25 -13.45
C GLY A 148 -4.15 -11.30 -14.47
N ASP A 149 -4.88 -11.87 -15.42
CA ASP A 149 -5.63 -11.12 -16.46
C ASP A 149 -6.99 -10.60 -15.96
N HIS A 150 -6.97 -9.98 -14.78
CA HIS A 150 -8.15 -9.42 -14.15
C HIS A 150 -8.79 -8.34 -15.04
N GLU A 151 -10.13 -8.33 -15.12
CA GLU A 151 -10.86 -7.43 -16.02
C GLU A 151 -10.61 -5.94 -15.72
N LEU A 152 -10.41 -5.60 -14.45
CA LEU A 152 -10.11 -4.23 -14.00
C LEU A 152 -8.73 -3.71 -14.46
N LEU A 153 -7.86 -4.59 -14.96
CA LEU A 153 -6.57 -4.21 -15.54
C LEU A 153 -6.61 -4.05 -17.05
N ARG A 154 -7.75 -4.28 -17.71
CA ARG A 154 -7.90 -4.14 -19.17
C ARG A 154 -8.11 -2.69 -19.60
#